data_AF-A0A956TG14-F1
#
_entry.id   AF-A0A956TG14-F1
#
_cell.length_a   1.000
_cell.length_b   1.000
_cell.length_c   1.000
_cell.angle_alpha   90.00
_cell.angle_beta   90.00
_cell.angle_gamma   90.00
#
_symmetry.space_group_name_H-M   'P 1'
#
loop_
_entity.id
_entity.type
_entity.pdbx_description
1 polymer ?
#
loop_
_entity_poly.entity_id
_entity_poly.type
_entity_poly.pdbx_seq_one_letter_code
_entity_poly.pdbx_strand_id
1 'polypeptide(L)'
;MRKPTRGIAIIVVLMVLALLALVAAGMATMGSDNLRVVYADQKSAISLYAADAGARATIVDVVKGTVTTTTVPYVTNQAMPTVDASSVEATYSVDVYGPGATPPNWTNALPTDTFYVLSTGRSKDGPDRHAGVVIKLSSSNYPNAVFAANRLIMAANCKTDTWDSSVGPYATSRVVGAGQAHVGVNSTNPASVVIDITSQLDPLSASVATGNVLVPPGAPPTAVIGTPLVSYSSLQYMPQPQPLPPVDMEGNNTAAAPAVNSAPPGPQFDASGYLLPGVYGDVTVNGWDLKLRQGQTYFFETLDVSAAGSTVSLEPSASTSTKVKIRNGINLAQDAVVNTSGNPGLLQVQV
;
A
#
# COMPACT_ATOMS: atom_id res chain seq x y z
N MET A 1 -77.00 -26.11 -20.84
CA MET A 1 -75.63 -25.55 -20.90
C MET A 1 -75.02 -25.54 -19.50
N ARG A 2 -74.30 -26.60 -19.10
CA ARG A 2 -73.51 -26.57 -17.85
C ARG A 2 -72.28 -25.71 -18.12
N LYS A 3 -72.06 -24.63 -17.36
CA LYS A 3 -70.81 -23.84 -17.36
C LYS A 3 -69.84 -24.50 -16.36
N PRO A 4 -68.85 -25.31 -16.77
CA PRO A 4 -67.94 -26.00 -15.86
C PRO A 4 -66.56 -25.31 -15.80
N THR A 5 -66.48 -24.01 -16.06
CA THR A 5 -65.20 -23.30 -16.22
C THR A 5 -64.63 -22.67 -14.94
N ARG A 6 -65.41 -22.58 -13.85
CA ARG A 6 -64.97 -21.91 -12.61
C ARG A 6 -63.99 -22.73 -11.76
N GLY A 7 -64.12 -24.05 -11.72
CA GLY A 7 -63.22 -24.91 -10.94
C GLY A 7 -61.79 -24.95 -11.50
N ILE A 8 -61.67 -25.01 -12.83
CA ILE A 8 -60.37 -25.03 -13.52
C ILE A 8 -59.62 -23.70 -13.30
N ALA A 9 -60.33 -22.57 -13.34
CA ALA A 9 -59.72 -21.26 -13.12
C ALA A 9 -59.08 -21.12 -11.72
N ILE A 10 -59.74 -21.63 -10.67
CA ILE A 10 -59.19 -21.58 -9.31
C ILE A 10 -57.93 -22.44 -9.18
N ILE A 11 -57.93 -23.64 -9.76
CA ILE A 11 -56.76 -24.53 -9.75
C ILE A 11 -55.58 -23.88 -10.48
N VAL A 12 -55.81 -23.26 -11.64
CA VAL A 12 -54.76 -22.56 -12.39
C VAL A 12 -54.20 -21.39 -11.59
N VAL A 13 -55.05 -20.59 -10.94
CA VAL A 13 -54.59 -19.47 -10.10
C VAL A 13 -53.76 -19.95 -8.91
N LEU A 14 -54.19 -21.01 -8.23
CA LEU A 14 -53.43 -21.58 -7.11
C LEU A 14 -52.09 -22.18 -7.57
N MET A 15 -52.06 -22.81 -8.74
CA MET A 15 -50.83 -23.35 -9.32
C MET A 15 -49.84 -22.23 -9.69
N VAL A 16 -50.33 -21.13 -10.26
CA VAL A 16 -49.52 -19.94 -10.56
C VAL A 16 -49.00 -19.29 -9.26
N LEU A 17 -49.83 -19.18 -8.22
CA LEU A 17 -49.40 -18.65 -6.92
C LEU A 17 -48.34 -19.53 -6.25
N ALA A 18 -48.50 -20.85 -6.30
CA ALA A 18 -47.51 -21.79 -5.78
C ALA A 18 -46.17 -21.69 -6.53
N LEU A 19 -46.22 -21.54 -7.86
CA LEU A 19 -45.03 -21.33 -8.69
C LEU A 19 -44.34 -20.01 -8.35
N LEU A 20 -45.10 -18.92 -8.19
CA LEU A 20 -44.56 -17.62 -7.78
C LEU A 20 -43.92 -17.67 -6.40
N ALA A 21 -44.53 -18.37 -5.43
CA ALA A 21 -43.96 -18.57 -4.11
C ALA A 21 -42.64 -19.35 -4.15
N LEU A 22 -42.56 -20.39 -4.99
CA LEU A 22 -41.33 -21.17 -5.18
C LEU A 22 -40.21 -20.33 -5.80
N VAL A 23 -40.53 -19.52 -6.81
CA VAL A 23 -39.56 -18.60 -7.44
C VAL A 23 -39.08 -17.55 -6.43
N ALA A 24 -39.98 -16.96 -5.65
CA ALA A 24 -39.62 -15.98 -4.62
C ALA A 24 -38.71 -16.60 -3.53
N ALA A 25 -39.00 -17.83 -3.08
CA ALA A 25 -38.14 -18.56 -2.15
C ALA A 25 -36.76 -18.89 -2.74
N GLY A 26 -36.71 -19.29 -4.01
CA GLY A 26 -35.46 -19.51 -4.74
C GLY A 26 -34.62 -18.23 -4.85
N MET A 27 -35.24 -17.09 -5.18
CA MET A 27 -34.54 -15.81 -5.25
C MET A 27 -34.06 -15.31 -3.89
N ALA A 28 -34.84 -15.54 -2.82
CA ALA A 28 -34.46 -15.15 -1.46
C ALA A 28 -33.24 -15.95 -0.96
N THR A 29 -33.21 -17.26 -1.21
CA THR A 29 -32.08 -18.13 -0.82
C THR A 29 -30.81 -17.83 -1.61
N MET A 30 -30.91 -17.65 -2.93
CA MET A 30 -29.77 -17.23 -3.76
C MET A 30 -29.27 -15.82 -3.37
N GLY A 31 -30.18 -14.91 -3.01
CA GLY A 31 -29.83 -13.59 -2.52
C GLY A 31 -29.09 -13.61 -1.19
N SER A 32 -29.51 -14.45 -0.24
CA SER A 32 -28.86 -14.56 1.07
C SER A 32 -27.45 -15.14 0.98
N ASP A 33 -27.23 -16.13 0.10
CA ASP A 33 -25.91 -16.74 -0.07
C ASP A 33 -24.91 -15.76 -0.70
N ASN A 34 -25.33 -15.02 -1.72
CA ASN A 34 -24.49 -13.99 -2.34
C ASN A 34 -24.13 -12.88 -1.36
N LEU A 35 -25.09 -12.40 -0.56
CA LEU A 35 -24.82 -11.39 0.47
C LEU A 35 -23.85 -11.90 1.54
N ARG A 36 -23.96 -13.18 1.92
CA ARG A 36 -23.04 -13.80 2.89
C ARG A 36 -21.62 -13.88 2.35
N VAL A 37 -21.44 -14.24 1.08
CA VAL A 37 -20.12 -14.29 0.43
C VAL A 37 -19.50 -12.90 0.35
N VAL A 38 -20.25 -11.90 -0.13
CA VAL A 38 -19.76 -10.52 -0.22
C VAL A 38 -19.40 -9.95 1.16
N TYR A 39 -20.21 -10.24 2.18
CA TYR A 39 -19.92 -9.84 3.55
C TYR A 39 -18.66 -10.52 4.10
N ALA A 40 -18.49 -11.82 3.85
CA ALA A 40 -17.30 -12.56 4.26
C ALA A 40 -16.03 -12.02 3.58
N ASP A 41 -16.11 -11.68 2.29
CA ASP A 41 -15.01 -11.07 1.52
C ASP A 41 -14.63 -9.69 2.06
N GLN A 42 -15.63 -8.85 2.35
CA GLN A 42 -15.41 -7.54 2.95
C GLN A 42 -14.73 -7.66 4.32
N LYS A 43 -15.21 -8.56 5.18
CA LYS A 43 -14.64 -8.78 6.51
C LYS A 43 -13.25 -9.41 6.45
N SER A 44 -13.01 -10.29 5.49
CA SER A 44 -11.69 -10.82 5.18
C SER A 44 -10.70 -9.70 4.78
N ALA A 45 -11.08 -8.78 3.92
CA ALA A 45 -10.22 -7.65 3.52
C ALA A 45 -9.88 -6.73 4.71
N ILE A 46 -10.85 -6.50 5.60
CA ILE A 46 -10.64 -5.73 6.83
C ILE A 46 -9.66 -6.45 7.78
N SER A 47 -9.82 -7.76 7.98
CA SER A 47 -8.89 -8.58 8.76
C SER A 47 -7.47 -8.51 8.19
N LEU A 48 -7.31 -8.61 6.86
CA LEU A 48 -6.00 -8.53 6.22
C LEU A 48 -5.36 -7.14 6.40
N TYR A 49 -6.16 -6.08 6.29
CA TYR A 49 -5.69 -4.72 6.54
C TYR A 49 -5.21 -4.52 7.98
N ALA A 50 -5.91 -5.08 8.96
CA ALA A 50 -5.47 -5.06 10.36
C ALA A 50 -4.16 -5.84 10.55
N ALA A 51 -4.02 -6.99 9.89
CA ALA A 51 -2.78 -7.77 9.91
C ALA A 51 -1.59 -6.95 9.37
N ASP A 52 -1.74 -6.32 8.19
CA ASP A 52 -0.69 -5.47 7.60
C ASP A 52 -0.32 -4.29 8.53
N ALA A 53 -1.31 -3.63 9.13
CA ALA A 53 -1.08 -2.53 10.07
C ALA A 53 -0.27 -2.98 11.30
N GLY A 54 -0.59 -4.14 11.87
CA GLY A 54 0.17 -4.72 12.98
C GLY A 54 1.61 -5.04 12.61
N ALA A 55 1.83 -5.66 11.44
CA ALA A 55 3.18 -5.95 10.95
C ALA A 55 4.00 -4.66 10.78
N ARG A 56 3.42 -3.62 10.17
CA ARG A 56 4.09 -2.31 9.98
C ARG A 56 4.46 -1.64 11.30
N ALA A 57 3.55 -1.62 12.27
CA ALA A 57 3.81 -1.05 13.58
C ALA A 57 4.98 -1.76 14.27
N THR A 58 4.95 -3.10 14.27
CA THR A 58 5.98 -3.91 14.94
C THR A 58 7.32 -3.86 14.21
N ILE A 59 7.36 -3.71 12.88
CA ILE A 59 8.62 -3.46 12.15
C ILE A 59 9.33 -2.23 12.71
N VAL A 60 8.60 -1.14 12.98
CA VAL A 60 9.18 0.08 13.55
C VAL A 60 9.74 -0.18 14.94
N ASP A 61 9.05 -0.96 15.78
CA ASP A 61 9.50 -1.28 17.14
C ASP A 61 10.72 -2.22 17.15
N VAL A 62 10.79 -3.17 16.22
CA VAL A 62 11.96 -4.03 15.99
C VAL A 62 13.15 -3.19 15.55
N VAL A 63 12.96 -2.27 14.58
CA VAL A 63 14.03 -1.38 14.08
C VAL A 63 14.53 -0.42 15.16
N LYS A 64 13.64 0.10 16.02
CA LYS A 64 14.01 0.94 17.16
C LYS A 64 14.69 0.17 18.30
N GLY A 65 14.81 -1.15 18.20
CA GLY A 65 15.32 -2.00 19.27
C GLY A 65 14.42 -2.05 20.51
N THR A 66 13.14 -1.67 20.37
CA THR A 66 12.16 -1.75 21.46
C THR A 66 11.73 -3.20 21.71
N VAL A 67 11.73 -4.02 20.65
CA VAL A 67 11.56 -5.46 20.75
C VAL A 67 12.93 -6.12 20.91
N THR A 68 13.20 -6.69 22.08
CA THR A 68 14.44 -7.42 22.35
C THR A 68 14.22 -8.93 22.19
N THR A 69 15.31 -9.69 21.99
CA THR A 69 15.24 -11.17 21.88
C THR A 69 14.69 -11.84 23.13
N THR A 70 14.82 -11.20 24.30
CA THR A 70 14.23 -11.63 25.58
C THR A 70 12.72 -11.47 25.65
N THR A 71 12.10 -10.67 24.78
CA THR A 71 10.66 -10.38 24.79
C THR A 71 9.87 -11.30 23.84
N VAL A 72 10.48 -12.38 23.33
CA VAL A 72 9.88 -13.31 22.35
C VAL A 72 9.15 -14.47 23.07
N PRO A 73 7.87 -14.75 22.75
CA PRO A 73 7.04 -14.08 21.75
C PRO A 73 6.52 -12.72 22.25
N TYR A 74 6.76 -11.66 21.45
CA TYR A 74 6.22 -10.34 21.70
C TYR A 74 4.80 -10.32 21.16
N VAL A 75 3.82 -10.32 22.06
CA VAL A 75 2.39 -10.33 21.70
C VAL A 75 1.75 -8.98 22.01
N THR A 76 1.42 -8.22 20.97
CA THR A 76 0.62 -6.99 21.11
C THR A 76 -0.75 -7.18 20.49
N ASN A 77 -1.78 -7.14 21.33
CA ASN A 77 -3.16 -7.01 20.89
C ASN A 77 -3.54 -5.53 20.88
N GLN A 78 -3.69 -4.94 19.70
CA GLN A 78 -4.19 -3.57 19.56
C GLN A 78 -5.46 -3.52 18.72
N ALA A 79 -6.39 -2.69 19.16
CA ALA A 79 -7.53 -2.30 18.35
C ALA A 79 -7.08 -1.26 17.31
N MET A 80 -7.57 -1.38 16.08
CA MET A 80 -7.39 -0.29 15.13
C MET A 80 -8.16 0.94 15.64
N PRO A 81 -7.58 2.15 15.52
CA PRO A 81 -8.27 3.37 15.93
C PRO A 81 -9.54 3.56 15.09
N THR A 82 -10.69 3.53 15.75
CA THR A 82 -12.01 3.84 15.18
C THR A 82 -12.51 5.18 15.70
N VAL A 83 -13.37 5.84 14.92
CA VAL A 83 -13.95 7.16 15.29
C VAL A 83 -14.89 7.04 16.49
N ASP A 84 -15.39 5.83 16.77
CA ASP A 84 -16.20 5.49 17.94
C ASP A 84 -15.59 4.25 18.63
N ALA A 85 -15.18 4.41 19.89
CA ALA A 85 -14.54 3.38 20.70
C ALA A 85 -15.45 2.16 20.96
N SER A 86 -16.77 2.31 20.80
CA SER A 86 -17.72 1.20 20.90
C SER A 86 -17.80 0.33 19.63
N SER A 87 -17.15 0.75 18.54
CA SER A 87 -17.26 0.17 17.20
C SER A 87 -15.95 -0.41 16.66
N VAL A 88 -15.11 -1.02 17.52
CA VAL A 88 -13.87 -1.65 17.05
C VAL A 88 -14.20 -2.70 15.99
N GLU A 89 -13.96 -2.36 14.73
CA GLU A 89 -14.31 -3.20 13.59
C GLU A 89 -13.24 -4.27 13.36
N ALA A 90 -11.99 -3.96 13.73
CA ALA A 90 -10.86 -4.86 13.62
C ALA A 90 -9.82 -4.68 14.73
N THR A 91 -9.20 -5.80 15.10
CA THR A 91 -8.04 -5.87 15.99
C THR A 91 -6.91 -6.61 15.28
N TYR A 92 -5.69 -6.45 15.77
CA TYR A 92 -4.58 -7.28 15.35
C TYR A 92 -3.80 -7.78 16.56
N SER A 93 -3.16 -8.93 16.39
CA SER A 93 -2.23 -9.57 17.30
C SER A 93 -0.94 -9.80 16.56
N VAL A 94 0.21 -9.45 17.11
CA VAL A 94 1.50 -9.69 16.44
C VAL A 94 2.31 -10.67 17.26
N ASP A 95 2.94 -11.66 16.63
CA ASP A 95 3.95 -12.53 17.20
C ASP A 95 5.30 -12.20 16.56
N VAL A 96 6.30 -11.86 17.36
CA VAL A 96 7.68 -11.64 16.88
C VAL A 96 8.57 -12.81 17.29
N TYR A 97 9.28 -13.37 16.33
CA TYR A 97 10.28 -14.40 16.50
C TYR A 97 11.66 -13.78 16.25
N GLY A 98 12.55 -13.87 17.23
CA GLY A 98 13.91 -13.33 17.12
C GLY A 98 14.91 -14.28 16.44
N PRO A 99 16.18 -13.86 16.31
CA PRO A 99 17.24 -14.69 15.74
C PRO A 99 17.33 -16.06 16.44
N GLY A 100 17.45 -17.13 15.65
CA GLY A 100 17.50 -18.51 16.16
C GLY A 100 16.16 -19.11 16.60
N ALA A 101 15.07 -18.33 16.65
CA ALA A 101 13.74 -18.87 16.87
C ALA A 101 13.24 -19.62 15.63
N THR A 102 12.38 -20.61 15.81
CA THR A 102 11.72 -21.34 14.71
C THR A 102 10.24 -20.95 14.68
N PRO A 103 9.79 -20.14 13.70
CA PRO A 103 8.39 -19.78 13.58
C PRO A 103 7.47 -21.00 13.40
N PRO A 104 6.17 -20.88 13.72
CA PRO A 104 5.19 -21.91 13.42
C PRO A 104 5.23 -22.27 11.94
N ASN A 105 5.17 -23.58 11.66
CA ASN A 105 5.22 -24.16 10.30
C ASN A 105 6.57 -24.00 9.58
N TRP A 106 7.63 -23.55 10.26
CA TRP A 106 8.97 -23.52 9.69
C TRP A 106 9.80 -24.71 10.17
N THR A 107 10.60 -25.28 9.27
CA THR A 107 11.51 -26.38 9.58
C THR A 107 12.87 -25.91 10.09
N ASN A 108 13.28 -24.70 9.70
CA ASN A 108 14.58 -24.14 10.02
C ASN A 108 14.44 -22.91 10.93
N ALA A 109 15.39 -22.76 11.84
CA ALA A 109 15.51 -21.58 12.67
C ALA A 109 15.84 -20.33 11.83
N LEU A 110 15.40 -19.17 12.31
CA LEU A 110 15.73 -17.89 11.70
C LEU A 110 17.24 -17.65 11.72
N PRO A 111 17.83 -17.12 10.62
CA PRO A 111 19.24 -16.75 10.59
C PRO A 111 19.60 -15.73 11.68
N THR A 112 20.90 -15.56 11.93
CA THR A 112 21.39 -14.49 12.81
C THR A 112 20.91 -13.13 12.31
N ASP A 113 20.68 -12.22 13.26
CA ASP A 113 20.22 -10.85 13.00
C ASP A 113 18.89 -10.76 12.24
N THR A 114 18.10 -11.83 12.23
CA THR A 114 16.84 -11.89 11.52
C THR A 114 15.68 -12.05 12.50
N PHE A 115 14.64 -11.26 12.29
CA PHE A 115 13.38 -11.31 13.02
C PHE A 115 12.28 -11.72 12.04
N TYR A 116 11.31 -12.48 12.50
CA TYR A 116 10.07 -12.74 11.77
C TYR A 116 8.91 -12.17 12.56
N VAL A 117 8.11 -11.35 11.90
CA VAL A 117 6.92 -10.70 12.45
C VAL A 117 5.72 -11.36 11.79
N LEU A 118 4.92 -12.08 12.58
CA LEU A 118 3.66 -12.68 12.15
C LEU A 118 2.51 -11.90 12.78
N SER A 119 1.82 -11.09 11.98
CA SER A 119 0.65 -10.36 12.42
C SER A 119 -0.63 -11.10 12.03
N THR A 120 -1.55 -11.24 12.96
CA THR A 120 -2.88 -11.83 12.80
C THR A 120 -3.92 -10.74 12.98
N GLY A 121 -4.62 -10.38 11.91
CA GLY A 121 -5.73 -9.43 11.95
C GLY A 121 -7.06 -10.15 12.05
N ARG A 122 -7.97 -9.59 12.86
CA ARG A 122 -9.31 -10.10 13.11
C ARG A 122 -10.33 -8.98 12.95
N SER A 123 -11.36 -9.20 12.14
CA SER A 123 -12.57 -8.39 12.17
C SER A 123 -13.62 -9.05 13.06
N LYS A 124 -14.55 -8.25 13.60
CA LYS A 124 -15.55 -8.71 14.60
C LYS A 124 -16.26 -10.03 14.24
N ASP A 125 -16.57 -10.21 12.95
CA ASP A 125 -17.35 -11.34 12.43
C ASP A 125 -16.68 -12.02 11.22
N GLY A 126 -15.40 -11.70 10.95
CA GLY A 126 -14.67 -12.22 9.79
C GLY A 126 -13.63 -13.28 10.14
N PRO A 127 -13.02 -13.89 9.11
CA PRO A 127 -11.93 -14.83 9.31
C PRO A 127 -10.68 -14.11 9.81
N ASP A 128 -9.84 -14.85 10.55
CA ASP A 128 -8.48 -14.43 10.88
C ASP A 128 -7.66 -14.36 9.58
N ARG A 129 -6.86 -13.31 9.43
CA ARG A 129 -5.91 -13.16 8.31
C ARG A 129 -4.52 -12.91 8.84
N HIS A 130 -3.52 -13.44 8.15
CA HIS A 130 -2.13 -13.38 8.60
C HIS A 130 -1.27 -12.59 7.60
N ALA A 131 -0.35 -11.79 8.12
CA ALA A 131 0.68 -11.08 7.38
C ALA A 131 2.04 -11.38 8.02
N GLY A 132 2.91 -12.07 7.29
CA GLY A 132 4.25 -12.44 7.74
C GLY A 132 5.33 -11.57 7.08
N VAL A 133 6.26 -11.02 7.87
CA VAL A 133 7.40 -10.24 7.36
C VAL A 133 8.68 -10.71 8.03
N VAL A 134 9.71 -11.00 7.24
CA VAL A 134 11.06 -11.27 7.74
C VAL A 134 11.90 -10.00 7.63
N ILE A 135 12.53 -9.61 8.73
CA ILE A 135 13.35 -8.41 8.87
C ILE A 135 14.76 -8.86 9.20
N LYS A 136 15.73 -8.55 8.36
CA LYS A 136 17.15 -8.70 8.71
C LYS A 136 17.69 -7.38 9.24
N LEU A 137 17.97 -7.32 10.54
CA LEU A 137 18.64 -6.19 11.16
C LEU A 137 20.14 -6.27 10.87
N SER A 138 20.56 -5.82 9.70
CA SER A 138 21.98 -5.49 9.54
C SER A 138 22.25 -4.16 10.24
N SER A 139 23.38 -4.02 10.93
CA SER A 139 24.07 -2.72 10.96
C SER A 139 24.17 -2.29 9.51
N SER A 140 23.36 -1.31 9.11
CA SER A 140 23.24 -0.95 7.70
C SER A 140 24.66 -0.73 7.18
N ASN A 141 25.07 -1.48 6.16
CA ASN A 141 26.28 -1.13 5.39
C ASN A 141 26.16 0.29 4.80
N TYR A 142 24.97 0.90 4.91
CA TYR A 142 24.59 2.20 4.43
C TYR A 142 24.04 3.05 5.59
N PRO A 143 24.87 3.45 6.57
CA PRO A 143 24.41 4.19 7.75
C PRO A 143 23.86 5.57 7.41
N ASN A 144 24.26 6.13 6.26
CA ASN A 144 23.78 7.41 5.74
C ASN A 144 23.23 7.17 4.33
N ALA A 145 21.96 6.82 4.21
CA ALA A 145 21.39 6.38 2.94
C ALA A 145 20.01 6.96 2.65
N VAL A 146 19.76 7.30 1.39
CA VAL A 146 18.44 7.68 0.88
C VAL A 146 17.98 6.60 -0.10
N PHE A 147 16.91 5.89 0.25
CA PHE A 147 16.30 4.89 -0.61
C PHE A 147 14.92 5.33 -1.08
N ALA A 148 14.63 5.14 -2.36
CA ALA A 148 13.29 5.32 -2.91
C ALA A 148 12.79 4.01 -3.53
N ALA A 149 11.49 3.74 -3.48
CA ALA A 149 10.94 2.51 -4.03
C ALA A 149 11.15 2.44 -5.55
N ASN A 150 10.68 3.46 -6.27
CA ASN A 150 10.59 3.41 -7.74
C ASN A 150 11.56 4.36 -8.44
N ARG A 151 11.79 5.54 -7.87
CA ARG A 151 12.62 6.58 -8.49
C ARG A 151 13.20 7.55 -7.46
N LEU A 152 14.45 7.94 -7.66
CA LEU A 152 15.15 8.98 -6.91
C LEU A 152 15.67 10.04 -7.88
N ILE A 153 15.37 11.32 -7.62
CA ILE A 153 15.89 12.45 -8.39
C ILE A 153 16.58 13.41 -7.42
N MET A 154 17.88 13.62 -7.63
CA MET A 154 18.66 14.69 -6.99
C MET A 154 18.85 15.81 -8.02
N ALA A 155 18.16 16.93 -7.87
CA ALA A 155 18.20 18.05 -8.81
C ALA A 155 18.56 19.36 -8.09
N ALA A 156 19.27 20.27 -8.77
CA ALA A 156 19.51 21.63 -8.27
C ALA A 156 20.21 21.72 -6.89
N ASN A 157 21.51 21.40 -6.85
CA ASN A 157 22.38 21.51 -5.67
C ASN A 157 21.99 20.62 -4.49
N CYS A 158 21.30 19.49 -4.73
CA CYS A 158 21.03 18.51 -3.69
C CYS A 158 22.33 17.90 -3.16
N LYS A 159 22.42 17.73 -1.84
CA LYS A 159 23.53 17.04 -1.20
C LYS A 159 22.99 15.93 -0.30
N THR A 160 23.55 14.74 -0.44
CA THR A 160 23.40 13.68 0.56
C THR A 160 24.76 13.47 1.17
N ASP A 161 24.88 13.60 2.48
CA ASP A 161 26.15 13.46 3.17
C ASP A 161 25.97 12.79 4.54
N THR A 162 27.06 12.78 5.30
CA THR A 162 27.15 12.17 6.63
C THR A 162 27.25 13.23 7.73
N TRP A 163 26.75 14.46 7.48
CA TRP A 163 26.89 15.56 8.42
C TRP A 163 26.05 15.35 9.68
N ASP A 164 26.70 15.43 10.84
CA ASP A 164 26.03 15.46 12.13
C ASP A 164 25.54 16.89 12.42
N SER A 165 24.24 17.14 12.30
CA SER A 165 23.68 18.46 12.59
C SER A 165 23.83 18.91 14.05
N SER A 166 24.19 18.02 14.98
CA SER A 166 24.41 18.36 16.39
C SER A 166 25.69 19.18 16.63
N VAL A 167 26.65 19.17 15.70
CA VAL A 167 27.90 19.94 15.81
C VAL A 167 27.80 21.36 15.27
N GLY A 168 26.61 21.80 14.85
CA GLY A 168 26.33 23.15 14.39
C GLY A 168 26.21 23.28 12.85
N PRO A 169 26.14 24.51 12.33
CA PRO A 169 26.08 24.75 10.89
C PRO A 169 27.36 24.24 10.19
N TYR A 170 27.24 23.86 8.91
CA TYR A 170 28.34 23.34 8.10
C TYR A 170 29.63 24.17 8.27
N ALA A 171 30.58 23.62 9.02
CA ALA A 171 31.91 24.20 9.12
C ALA A 171 32.68 23.93 7.82
N THR A 172 33.41 24.93 7.32
CA THR A 172 34.26 24.80 6.12
C THR A 172 35.40 23.79 6.29
N SER A 173 35.73 23.40 7.53
CA SER A 173 36.61 22.28 7.87
C SER A 173 35.78 21.11 8.40
N ARG A 174 35.39 20.20 7.50
CA ARG A 174 34.52 19.05 7.79
C ARG A 174 35.29 17.97 8.57
N VAL A 175 34.80 17.56 9.73
CA VAL A 175 35.11 16.23 10.30
C VAL A 175 34.08 15.28 9.70
N VAL A 176 34.46 14.57 8.65
CA VAL A 176 33.64 13.50 8.07
C VAL A 176 33.62 12.38 9.10
N GLY A 177 32.46 12.11 9.70
CA GLY A 177 32.27 10.81 10.36
C GLY A 177 32.55 9.73 9.32
N ALA A 178 33.29 8.67 9.68
CA ALA A 178 33.92 7.71 8.77
C ALA A 178 32.96 6.88 7.85
N GLY A 179 31.73 7.33 7.60
CA GLY A 179 30.75 6.71 6.71
C GLY A 179 30.67 7.39 5.35
N GLN A 180 30.33 6.60 4.34
CA GLN A 180 29.94 7.07 3.00
C GLN A 180 28.45 7.41 2.99
N ALA A 181 28.04 8.35 2.13
CA ALA A 181 26.64 8.56 1.82
C ALA A 181 26.18 7.64 0.68
N HIS A 182 24.98 7.11 0.77
CA HIS A 182 24.43 6.18 -0.19
C HIS A 182 23.08 6.68 -0.72
N VAL A 183 22.82 6.38 -1.98
CA VAL A 183 21.51 6.56 -2.57
C VAL A 183 21.11 5.28 -3.28
N GLY A 184 19.84 4.93 -3.28
CA GLY A 184 19.41 3.75 -4.01
C GLY A 184 17.94 3.70 -4.34
N VAL A 185 17.60 2.82 -5.27
CA VAL A 185 16.23 2.54 -5.67
C VAL A 185 15.99 1.05 -5.79
N ASN A 186 14.75 0.62 -5.60
CA ASN A 186 14.34 -0.76 -5.85
C ASN A 186 13.58 -0.88 -7.19
N SER A 187 14.19 -0.38 -8.26
CA SER A 187 13.59 -0.36 -9.60
C SER A 187 14.54 -0.90 -10.67
N THR A 188 14.00 -1.70 -11.58
CA THR A 188 14.72 -2.21 -12.77
C THR A 188 14.68 -1.22 -13.95
N ASN A 189 13.95 -0.11 -13.81
CA ASN A 189 13.81 0.88 -14.87
C ASN A 189 15.13 1.64 -15.09
N PRO A 190 15.63 1.75 -16.34
CA PRO A 190 16.64 2.73 -16.70
C PRO A 190 16.23 4.14 -16.22
N ALA A 191 17.17 4.95 -15.74
CA ALA A 191 16.91 6.28 -15.15
C ALA A 191 16.07 6.32 -13.85
N SER A 192 15.98 5.21 -13.11
CA SER A 192 15.36 5.21 -11.78
C SER A 192 16.14 6.06 -10.77
N VAL A 193 17.44 6.29 -10.98
CA VAL A 193 18.24 7.27 -10.23
C VAL A 193 18.71 8.37 -11.18
N VAL A 194 18.32 9.61 -10.92
CA VAL A 194 18.76 10.78 -11.67
C VAL A 194 19.52 11.70 -10.73
N ILE A 195 20.79 11.98 -11.04
CA ILE A 195 21.61 12.91 -10.26
C ILE A 195 22.05 14.03 -11.21
N ASP A 196 21.56 15.23 -10.95
CA ASP A 196 21.89 16.43 -11.72
C ASP A 196 23.34 16.87 -11.46
N ILE A 197 23.91 17.62 -12.41
CA ILE A 197 25.30 18.11 -12.43
C ILE A 197 25.68 18.94 -11.21
N THR A 198 24.69 19.56 -10.58
CA THR A 198 24.86 20.43 -9.41
C THR A 198 24.77 19.65 -8.09
N SER A 199 24.31 18.40 -8.13
CA SER A 199 24.09 17.58 -6.95
C SER A 199 25.32 16.77 -6.55
N GLN A 200 25.48 16.49 -5.26
CA GLN A 200 26.67 15.83 -4.72
C GLN A 200 26.29 14.72 -3.74
N LEU A 201 26.97 13.58 -3.87
CA LEU A 201 26.86 12.44 -2.98
C LEU A 201 28.15 12.29 -2.16
N ASP A 202 28.08 12.63 -0.88
CA ASP A 202 29.22 12.74 0.04
C ASP A 202 30.32 13.69 -0.46
N PRO A 203 30.07 15.01 -0.50
CA PRO A 203 31.09 15.97 -0.88
C PRO A 203 32.16 16.06 0.22
N LEU A 204 33.26 15.32 0.06
CA LEU A 204 34.51 15.71 0.71
C LEU A 204 34.94 17.07 0.16
N SER A 205 35.61 17.85 1.01
CA SER A 205 36.20 19.13 0.64
C SER A 205 37.05 18.98 -0.64
N ALA A 206 36.52 19.53 -1.74
CA ALA A 206 37.23 20.00 -2.93
C ALA A 206 37.79 19.02 -3.99
N SER A 207 37.58 17.70 -3.99
CA SER A 207 38.10 16.90 -5.13
C SER A 207 37.50 15.51 -5.38
N VAL A 208 36.95 14.81 -4.38
CA VAL A 208 36.54 13.40 -4.57
C VAL A 208 35.24 13.14 -3.82
N ALA A 209 34.15 12.88 -4.54
CA ALA A 209 32.93 12.40 -3.91
C ALA A 209 33.03 10.89 -3.67
N THR A 210 32.71 10.46 -2.45
CA THR A 210 32.91 9.07 -1.99
C THR A 210 31.61 8.28 -1.84
N GLY A 211 30.47 8.82 -2.25
CA GLY A 211 29.21 8.10 -2.08
C GLY A 211 29.01 6.95 -3.08
N ASN A 212 28.10 6.02 -2.75
CA ASN A 212 27.72 4.92 -3.64
C ASN A 212 26.27 5.03 -4.10
N VAL A 213 26.03 4.65 -5.36
CA VAL A 213 24.67 4.45 -5.88
C VAL A 213 24.34 2.96 -5.83
N LEU A 214 23.16 2.63 -5.33
CA LEU A 214 22.68 1.27 -5.11
C LEU A 214 21.48 0.98 -6.01
N VAL A 215 21.59 -0.06 -6.83
CA VAL A 215 20.52 -0.50 -7.74
C VAL A 215 20.17 -1.96 -7.48
N PRO A 216 18.95 -2.43 -7.77
CA PRO A 216 18.62 -3.82 -7.52
C PRO A 216 19.41 -4.72 -8.47
N PRO A 217 19.70 -5.96 -8.06
CA PRO A 217 20.38 -6.92 -8.93
C PRO A 217 19.68 -7.07 -10.29
N GLY A 218 20.45 -7.01 -11.38
CA GLY A 218 19.92 -7.10 -12.74
C GLY A 218 19.38 -5.79 -13.31
N ALA A 219 19.37 -4.70 -12.54
CA ALA A 219 19.13 -3.37 -13.10
C ALA A 219 20.26 -3.00 -14.08
N PRO A 220 19.92 -2.38 -15.23
CA PRO A 220 20.92 -1.97 -16.19
C PRO A 220 21.80 -0.84 -15.60
N PRO A 221 23.09 -0.75 -15.97
CA PRO A 221 23.96 0.35 -15.54
C PRO A 221 23.43 1.74 -15.89
N THR A 222 22.56 1.84 -16.89
CA THR A 222 21.83 3.05 -17.30
C THR A 222 20.71 3.46 -16.34
N ALA A 223 20.50 2.72 -15.24
CA ALA A 223 19.63 3.13 -14.13
C ALA A 223 20.07 4.45 -13.50
N VAL A 224 21.34 4.85 -13.66
CA VAL A 224 21.89 6.13 -13.21
C VAL A 224 22.13 7.05 -14.40
N ILE A 225 21.43 8.18 -14.45
CA ILE A 225 21.77 9.28 -15.38
C ILE A 225 22.57 10.31 -14.58
N GLY A 226 23.87 10.37 -14.85
CA GLY A 226 24.75 11.44 -14.42
C GLY A 226 25.35 12.15 -15.64
N THR A 227 25.40 13.48 -15.61
CA THR A 227 26.20 14.27 -16.54
C THR A 227 27.70 14.11 -16.20
N PRO A 228 28.65 14.42 -17.10
CA PRO A 228 30.08 14.10 -16.92
C PRO A 228 30.80 14.72 -15.70
N LEU A 229 30.12 15.51 -14.87
CA LEU A 229 30.64 16.11 -13.64
C LEU A 229 30.00 15.55 -12.35
N VAL A 230 29.06 14.60 -12.44
CA VAL A 230 28.48 13.96 -11.26
C VAL A 230 29.55 13.09 -10.61
N SER A 231 29.92 13.43 -9.38
CA SER A 231 30.93 12.71 -8.62
C SER A 231 30.23 11.71 -7.68
N TYR A 232 30.39 10.42 -7.96
CA TYR A 232 30.12 9.30 -7.05
C TYR A 232 31.24 8.27 -7.21
N SER A 233 31.52 7.48 -6.17
CA SER A 233 32.69 6.60 -6.16
C SER A 233 32.43 5.20 -6.72
N SER A 234 31.21 4.67 -6.58
CA SER A 234 30.86 3.38 -7.15
C SER A 234 29.36 3.19 -7.36
N LEU A 235 29.01 2.36 -8.35
CA LEU A 235 27.70 1.75 -8.52
C LEU A 235 27.77 0.34 -7.93
N GLN A 236 26.92 0.02 -6.96
CA GLN A 236 26.85 -1.31 -6.35
C GLN A 236 25.45 -1.89 -6.46
N TYR A 237 25.35 -3.21 -6.46
CA TYR A 237 24.07 -3.90 -6.41
C TYR A 237 23.62 -4.07 -4.96
N MET A 238 22.33 -3.85 -4.69
CA MET A 238 21.74 -4.21 -3.41
C MET A 238 21.86 -5.72 -3.21
N PRO A 239 22.09 -6.21 -1.97
CA PRO A 239 22.09 -7.64 -1.69
C PRO A 239 20.79 -8.29 -2.19
N GLN A 240 20.90 -9.39 -2.94
CA GLN A 240 19.74 -10.20 -3.34
C GLN A 240 18.93 -10.58 -2.08
N PRO A 241 17.62 -10.30 -2.01
CA PRO A 241 16.78 -10.88 -0.98
C PRO A 241 16.91 -12.41 -1.05
N GLN A 242 17.23 -13.08 0.06
CA GLN A 242 17.15 -14.54 0.06
C GLN A 242 15.69 -14.93 -0.19
N PRO A 243 15.41 -15.77 -1.21
CA PRO A 243 14.05 -16.24 -1.45
C PRO A 243 13.62 -17.05 -0.23
N LEU A 244 12.63 -16.53 0.49
CA LEU A 244 11.96 -17.22 1.56
C LEU A 244 10.74 -17.97 0.99
N PRO A 245 10.29 -19.06 1.63
CA PRO A 245 9.07 -19.74 1.23
C PRO A 245 7.91 -18.73 1.16
N PRO A 246 7.12 -18.73 0.08
CA PRO A 246 5.91 -17.92 0.02
C PRO A 246 5.01 -18.25 1.20
N VAL A 247 4.50 -17.23 1.89
CA VAL A 247 3.36 -17.40 2.78
C VAL A 247 2.12 -17.33 1.89
N ASP A 248 1.47 -18.47 1.68
CA ASP A 248 0.21 -18.52 0.94
C ASP A 248 -0.85 -17.69 1.69
N MET A 249 -1.24 -16.58 1.07
CA MET A 249 -2.45 -15.87 1.48
C MET A 249 -3.62 -16.51 0.75
N GLU A 250 -4.38 -17.36 1.45
CA GLU A 250 -5.67 -17.83 0.93
C GLU A 250 -6.59 -16.62 0.70
N GLY A 251 -6.98 -16.40 -0.55
CA GLY A 251 -8.00 -15.40 -0.90
C GLY A 251 -7.47 -14.08 -1.41
N ASN A 252 -6.52 -14.08 -2.35
CA ASN A 252 -6.52 -13.04 -3.37
C ASN A 252 -7.66 -13.39 -4.34
N ASN A 253 -8.88 -12.94 -4.03
CA ASN A 253 -10.05 -13.23 -4.86
C ASN A 253 -9.78 -12.60 -6.23
N THR A 254 -9.46 -13.42 -7.23
CA THR A 254 -9.07 -13.06 -8.60
C THR A 254 -10.25 -12.52 -9.44
N ALA A 255 -11.27 -11.96 -8.80
CA ALA A 255 -12.22 -11.13 -9.52
C ALA A 255 -11.47 -9.84 -9.90
N ALA A 256 -11.19 -9.67 -11.19
CA ALA A 256 -10.55 -8.47 -11.71
C ALA A 256 -11.28 -7.25 -11.14
N ALA A 257 -10.60 -6.47 -10.30
CA ALA A 257 -11.16 -5.26 -9.73
C ALA A 257 -11.63 -4.36 -10.90
N PRO A 258 -12.80 -3.75 -10.80
CA PRO A 258 -13.40 -3.04 -11.93
C PRO A 258 -12.48 -1.90 -12.36
N ALA A 259 -12.15 -1.86 -13.65
CA ALA A 259 -11.49 -0.72 -14.26
C ALA A 259 -12.47 0.46 -14.35
N VAL A 260 -11.94 1.69 -14.28
CA VAL A 260 -12.71 2.92 -14.47
C VAL A 260 -12.06 3.71 -15.60
N ASN A 261 -12.61 3.53 -16.81
CA ASN A 261 -12.03 4.05 -18.05
C ASN A 261 -13.01 4.96 -18.82
N SER A 262 -14.11 5.35 -18.21
CA SER A 262 -15.15 6.19 -18.82
C SER A 262 -15.59 7.27 -17.83
N ALA A 263 -15.84 8.47 -18.36
CA ALA A 263 -16.39 9.58 -17.59
C ALA A 263 -17.77 9.21 -17.00
N PRO A 264 -18.18 9.83 -15.87
CA PRO A 264 -19.54 9.73 -15.38
C PRO A 264 -20.57 10.12 -16.46
N PRO A 265 -21.73 9.46 -16.53
CA PRO A 265 -22.25 8.46 -15.60
C PRO A 265 -21.78 7.03 -15.92
N GLY A 266 -21.46 6.26 -14.87
CA GLY A 266 -21.16 4.82 -14.93
C GLY A 266 -21.57 4.13 -13.63
N PRO A 267 -21.68 2.79 -13.59
CA PRO A 267 -22.12 2.06 -12.39
C PRO A 267 -21.20 2.23 -11.17
N GLN A 268 -19.96 2.67 -11.38
CA GLN A 268 -18.98 2.96 -10.33
C GLN A 268 -19.17 4.34 -9.69
N PHE A 269 -20.05 5.18 -10.25
CA PHE A 269 -20.32 6.53 -9.79
C PHE A 269 -21.71 6.65 -9.20
N ASP A 270 -21.87 7.53 -8.23
CA ASP A 270 -23.20 7.91 -7.74
C ASP A 270 -23.90 8.91 -8.67
N ALA A 271 -25.15 9.26 -8.33
CA ALA A 271 -25.97 10.19 -9.09
C ALA A 271 -25.37 11.61 -9.20
N SER A 272 -24.40 11.95 -8.36
CA SER A 272 -23.69 13.23 -8.36
C SER A 272 -22.33 13.16 -9.08
N GLY A 273 -21.99 12.00 -9.66
CA GLY A 273 -20.75 11.78 -10.40
C GLY A 273 -19.53 11.53 -9.52
N TYR A 274 -19.71 11.22 -8.23
CA TYR A 274 -18.61 10.80 -7.36
C TYR A 274 -18.36 9.31 -7.48
N LEU A 275 -17.10 8.91 -7.48
CA LEU A 275 -16.71 7.51 -7.41
C LEU A 275 -17.17 6.95 -6.06
N LEU A 276 -17.82 5.78 -6.08
CA LEU A 276 -18.19 5.06 -4.86
C LEU A 276 -16.92 4.60 -4.11
N PRO A 277 -16.92 4.44 -2.78
CA PRO A 277 -15.78 3.89 -2.06
C PRO A 277 -15.57 2.41 -2.41
N GLY A 278 -14.33 1.98 -2.61
CA GLY A 278 -14.04 0.59 -2.98
C GLY A 278 -12.61 0.30 -3.45
N VAL A 279 -12.45 -0.89 -4.03
CA VAL A 279 -11.22 -1.37 -4.66
C VAL A 279 -11.41 -1.37 -6.18
N TYR A 280 -10.48 -0.76 -6.89
CA TYR A 280 -10.49 -0.56 -8.32
C TYR A 280 -9.23 -1.16 -8.95
N GLY A 281 -9.39 -1.65 -10.18
CA GLY A 281 -8.27 -2.12 -10.98
C GLY A 281 -7.47 -0.94 -11.53
N ASP A 282 -7.14 -1.00 -12.81
CA ASP A 282 -6.54 0.13 -13.50
C ASP A 282 -7.60 1.21 -13.76
N VAL A 283 -7.30 2.44 -13.34
CA VAL A 283 -8.17 3.60 -13.53
C VAL A 283 -7.47 4.60 -14.43
N THR A 284 -8.11 4.97 -15.54
CA THR A 284 -7.61 6.00 -16.45
C THR A 284 -8.63 7.14 -16.56
N VAL A 285 -8.21 8.31 -16.10
CA VAL A 285 -8.94 9.57 -16.19
C VAL A 285 -8.46 10.30 -17.44
N ASN A 286 -9.35 10.52 -18.40
CA ASN A 286 -9.00 11.06 -19.72
C ASN A 286 -9.91 12.21 -20.14
N GLY A 287 -9.53 13.43 -19.77
CA GLY A 287 -10.26 14.66 -20.08
C GLY A 287 -11.49 14.91 -19.21
N TRP A 288 -11.53 14.32 -18.00
CA TRP A 288 -12.63 14.49 -17.03
C TRP A 288 -12.12 14.55 -15.59
N ASP A 289 -12.99 14.98 -14.67
CA ASP A 289 -12.67 15.13 -13.25
C ASP A 289 -13.15 13.92 -12.44
N LEU A 290 -12.22 13.18 -11.84
CA LEU A 290 -12.49 12.09 -10.91
C LEU A 290 -12.81 12.65 -9.53
N LYS A 291 -14.10 12.66 -9.20
CA LYS A 291 -14.60 13.19 -7.93
C LYS A 291 -14.65 12.11 -6.85
N LEU A 292 -14.04 12.35 -5.71
CA LEU A 292 -14.04 11.44 -4.57
C LEU A 292 -14.84 12.02 -3.39
N ARG A 293 -15.68 11.20 -2.76
CA ARG A 293 -16.40 11.57 -1.53
C ARG A 293 -15.46 11.70 -0.34
N GLN A 294 -15.75 12.66 0.51
CA GLN A 294 -15.00 12.92 1.74
C GLN A 294 -15.07 11.76 2.75
N GLY A 295 -14.02 11.59 3.55
CA GLY A 295 -13.99 10.62 4.66
C GLY A 295 -13.94 9.15 4.23
N GLN A 296 -13.86 8.89 2.94
CA GLN A 296 -13.86 7.56 2.37
C GLN A 296 -12.45 7.06 2.06
N THR A 297 -12.33 5.74 1.86
CA THR A 297 -11.08 5.10 1.41
C THR A 297 -11.27 4.49 0.03
N TYR A 298 -10.32 4.77 -0.86
CA TYR A 298 -10.27 4.25 -2.22
C TYR A 298 -8.96 3.50 -2.42
N PHE A 299 -9.04 2.32 -3.04
CA PHE A 299 -7.87 1.52 -3.40
C PHE A 299 -7.83 1.39 -4.92
N PHE A 300 -6.69 1.70 -5.53
CA PHE A 300 -6.46 1.59 -6.96
C PHE A 300 -5.28 0.64 -7.22
N GLU A 301 -5.39 -0.22 -8.22
CA GLU A 301 -4.26 -1.00 -8.69
C GLU A 301 -3.26 -0.06 -9.41
N THR A 302 -3.75 0.72 -10.39
CA THR A 302 -3.05 1.87 -10.98
C THR A 302 -4.01 3.04 -11.15
N LEU A 303 -3.49 4.28 -11.11
CA LEU A 303 -4.26 5.49 -11.37
C LEU A 303 -3.51 6.39 -12.36
N ASP A 304 -4.05 6.52 -13.57
CA ASP A 304 -3.54 7.39 -14.62
C ASP A 304 -4.45 8.61 -14.83
N VAL A 305 -3.90 9.79 -14.60
CA VAL A 305 -4.51 11.12 -14.73
C VAL A 305 -3.61 12.00 -15.60
N SER A 306 -2.92 11.41 -16.57
CA SER A 306 -1.91 12.09 -17.41
C SER A 306 -2.48 12.88 -18.58
N ALA A 307 -3.73 12.64 -18.96
CA ALA A 307 -4.37 13.35 -20.05
C ALA A 307 -4.73 14.79 -19.66
N ALA A 308 -4.52 15.74 -20.57
CA ALA A 308 -4.86 17.14 -20.35
C ALA A 308 -6.34 17.32 -19.98
N GLY A 309 -6.61 18.16 -18.97
CA GLY A 309 -7.97 18.38 -18.46
C GLY A 309 -8.49 17.27 -17.54
N SER A 310 -7.63 16.31 -17.17
CA SER A 310 -7.95 15.29 -16.17
C SER A 310 -7.55 15.77 -14.79
N THR A 311 -8.46 15.66 -13.83
CA THR A 311 -8.20 16.02 -12.42
C THR A 311 -8.76 14.95 -11.50
N VAL A 312 -8.20 14.87 -10.29
CA VAL A 312 -8.81 14.19 -9.15
C VAL A 312 -9.19 15.28 -8.16
N SER A 313 -10.49 15.40 -7.88
CA SER A 313 -11.03 16.41 -6.98
C SER A 313 -11.77 15.77 -5.80
N LEU A 314 -11.74 16.46 -4.66
CA LEU A 314 -12.52 16.08 -3.49
C LEU A 314 -13.87 16.79 -3.50
N GLU A 315 -14.84 16.20 -2.81
CA GLU A 315 -16.07 16.90 -2.43
C GLU A 315 -15.71 18.22 -1.68
N PRO A 316 -16.20 19.38 -2.14
CA PRO A 316 -15.97 20.66 -1.47
C PRO A 316 -16.50 20.64 -0.03
N SER A 317 -15.82 21.34 0.89
CA SER A 317 -16.19 21.44 2.32
C SER A 317 -15.94 20.18 3.15
N ALA A 318 -14.87 19.44 2.83
CA ALA A 318 -14.52 18.24 3.58
C ALA A 318 -14.19 18.55 5.06
N SER A 319 -14.67 17.71 5.98
CA SER A 319 -14.30 17.77 7.42
C SER A 319 -13.52 16.52 7.88
N THR A 320 -13.43 15.51 7.03
CA THR A 320 -12.84 14.21 7.33
C THR A 320 -11.82 13.80 6.27
N SER A 321 -10.77 13.10 6.71
CA SER A 321 -9.65 12.72 5.84
C SER A 321 -10.08 11.64 4.85
N THR A 322 -9.86 11.89 3.56
CA THR A 322 -10.07 10.94 2.47
C THR A 322 -8.75 10.25 2.16
N LYS A 323 -8.79 8.91 2.08
CA LYS A 323 -7.59 8.08 1.87
C LYS A 323 -7.61 7.49 0.47
N VAL A 324 -6.57 7.76 -0.31
CA VAL A 324 -6.35 7.16 -1.62
C VAL A 324 -5.12 6.29 -1.53
N LYS A 325 -5.28 4.99 -1.80
CA LYS A 325 -4.21 4.00 -1.76
C LYS A 325 -3.99 3.44 -3.15
N ILE A 326 -2.76 3.41 -3.61
CA ILE A 326 -2.41 2.99 -4.98
C ILE A 326 -1.36 1.90 -4.87
N ARG A 327 -1.57 0.75 -5.51
CA ARG A 327 -0.68 -0.41 -5.34
C ARG A 327 0.53 -0.39 -6.28
N ASN A 328 0.32 -0.19 -7.57
CA ASN A 328 1.36 -0.40 -8.58
C ASN A 328 1.94 0.91 -9.12
N GLY A 329 1.13 1.95 -9.27
CA GLY A 329 1.65 3.23 -9.78
C GLY A 329 0.60 4.30 -10.01
N ILE A 330 1.07 5.55 -9.93
CA ILE A 330 0.29 6.75 -10.23
C ILE A 330 0.98 7.51 -11.36
N ASN A 331 0.20 7.91 -12.37
CA ASN A 331 0.64 8.79 -13.45
C ASN A 331 -0.18 10.07 -13.39
N LEU A 332 0.46 11.22 -13.21
CA LEU A 332 -0.22 12.51 -13.00
C LEU A 332 0.24 13.51 -14.06
N ALA A 333 -0.72 14.21 -14.67
CA ALA A 333 -0.44 15.46 -15.38
C ALA A 333 -0.13 16.60 -14.39
N GLN A 334 0.35 17.73 -14.92
CA GLN A 334 0.43 18.97 -14.16
C GLN A 334 -0.97 19.35 -13.64
N ASP A 335 -1.08 19.72 -12.36
CA ASP A 335 -2.34 20.06 -11.67
C ASP A 335 -3.38 18.93 -11.54
N ALA A 336 -2.99 17.66 -11.73
CA ALA A 336 -3.90 16.52 -11.76
C ALA A 336 -4.53 16.15 -10.39
N VAL A 337 -4.02 16.64 -9.27
CA VAL A 337 -4.61 16.41 -7.94
C VAL A 337 -4.92 17.74 -7.29
N VAL A 338 -6.21 18.08 -7.24
CA VAL A 338 -6.68 19.35 -6.68
C VAL A 338 -7.38 19.07 -5.37
N ASN A 339 -6.75 19.44 -4.26
CA ASN A 339 -7.43 19.46 -2.97
C ASN A 339 -8.35 20.68 -2.88
N THR A 340 -9.57 20.50 -3.36
CA THR A 340 -10.67 21.48 -3.35
C THR A 340 -11.23 21.78 -1.96
N SER A 341 -10.80 21.06 -0.91
CA SER A 341 -11.28 21.27 0.46
C SER A 341 -10.70 22.50 1.15
N GLY A 342 -9.61 23.07 0.62
CA GLY A 342 -8.89 24.18 1.26
C GLY A 342 -8.08 23.78 2.51
N ASN A 343 -8.09 22.50 2.91
CA ASN A 343 -7.30 22.00 4.04
C ASN A 343 -6.36 20.86 3.57
N PRO A 344 -5.02 21.07 3.60
CA PRO A 344 -4.06 20.09 3.09
C PRO A 344 -4.07 18.75 3.85
N GLY A 345 -4.56 18.71 5.10
CA GLY A 345 -4.62 17.47 5.90
C GLY A 345 -5.74 16.49 5.54
N LEU A 346 -6.65 16.88 4.64
CA LEU A 346 -7.86 16.10 4.34
C LEU A 346 -7.72 15.18 3.12
N LEU A 347 -6.62 15.26 2.38
CA LEU A 347 -6.28 14.32 1.31
C LEU A 347 -4.99 13.57 1.68
N GLN A 348 -5.10 12.27 1.89
CA GLN A 348 -3.96 11.38 2.13
C GLN A 348 -3.80 10.44 0.95
N VAL A 349 -2.79 10.68 0.11
CA VAL A 349 -2.41 9.78 -0.97
C VAL A 349 -1.24 8.92 -0.52
N GLN A 350 -1.43 7.61 -0.55
CA GLN A 350 -0.42 6.61 -0.25
C GLN A 350 -0.17 5.78 -1.51
N VAL A 351 1.05 5.85 -2.02
CA VAL A 351 1.56 5.05 -3.15
C VAL A 351 2.52 4.00 -2.59
#